data_AF-A0A8J4T825-F1
#
_entry.id   AF-A0A8J4T825-F1
#
_cell.length_a   1.000
_cell.length_b   1.000
_cell.length_c   1.000
_cell.angle_alpha   90.00
_cell.angle_beta   90.00
_cell.angle_gamma   90.00
#
_symmetry.space_group_name_H-M   'P 1'
#
loop_
_entity.id
_entity.type
_entity.pdbx_description
1 polymer ?
#
loop_
_entity_poly.entity_id
_entity_poly.type
_entity_poly.pdbx_seq_one_letter_code
_entity_poly.pdbx_strand_id
1 'polypeptide(L)' 'RSARMRNLTALLLLLSLGSLYLVSPAPPGFDHKTPCCPSTTKAKIPLKNILTYWRTSSSCPLQAVV' A
#
# COMPACT_ATOMS: atom_id res chain seq x y z
N ARG A 1 -42.17 -21.56 -21.38
CA ARG A 1 -41.09 -21.94 -20.43
C ARG A 1 -39.81 -21.19 -20.82
N SER A 2 -39.70 -19.89 -20.55
CA SER A 2 -39.24 -19.28 -19.28
C SER A 2 -37.91 -19.84 -18.72
N ALA A 3 -36.99 -20.26 -19.59
CA ALA A 3 -35.60 -20.54 -19.20
C ALA A 3 -34.61 -19.47 -19.72
N ARG A 4 -34.98 -18.72 -20.76
CA ARG A 4 -34.08 -17.81 -21.48
C ARG A 4 -33.84 -16.46 -20.77
N MET A 5 -34.85 -15.93 -20.07
CA MET A 5 -34.74 -14.64 -19.35
C MET A 5 -34.13 -14.74 -17.95
N ARG A 6 -34.14 -15.91 -17.30
CA ARG A 6 -33.49 -16.10 -15.98
C ARG A 6 -31.97 -16.11 -16.08
N ASN A 7 -31.44 -16.59 -17.20
CA ASN A 7 -30.00 -16.60 -17.44
C ASN A 7 -29.47 -15.20 -17.70
N LEU A 8 -30.24 -14.35 -18.37
CA LEU A 8 -29.81 -12.98 -18.69
C LEU A 8 -29.75 -12.10 -17.44
N THR A 9 -30.75 -12.18 -16.56
CA THR A 9 -30.72 -11.44 -15.29
C THR A 9 -29.64 -11.97 -14.34
N ALA A 10 -29.44 -13.28 -14.27
CA ALA A 10 -28.35 -13.87 -13.50
C ALA A 10 -26.97 -13.46 -14.04
N LEU A 11 -26.80 -13.43 -15.37
CA LEU A 11 -25.56 -12.98 -16.01
C LEU A 11 -25.31 -11.50 -15.72
N LEU A 12 -26.34 -10.65 -15.85
CA LEU A 12 -26.24 -9.22 -15.56
C LEU A 12 -25.91 -8.95 -14.08
N LEU A 13 -26.47 -9.74 -13.15
CA LEU A 13 -26.13 -9.68 -11.73
C LEU A 13 -24.69 -10.14 -11.44
N LEU A 14 -24.21 -11.19 -12.11
CA LEU A 14 -22.82 -11.65 -11.97
C LEU A 14 -21.82 -10.61 -12.51
N LEU A 15 -22.12 -9.99 -13.66
CA LEU A 15 -21.30 -8.90 -14.21
C LEU A 15 -21.31 -7.65 -13.32
N SER A 16 -22.45 -7.29 -12.72
CA SER A 16 -22.55 -6.13 -11.83
C SER A 16 -21.82 -6.37 -10.50
N LEU A 17 -21.95 -7.55 -9.89
CA LEU A 17 -21.19 -7.89 -8.68
C LEU A 17 -19.69 -7.97 -8.96
N GLY A 18 -19.25 -8.56 -10.09
CA GLY A 18 -17.83 -8.64 -10.45
C GLY A 18 -17.17 -7.26 -10.62
N SER A 19 -17.94 -6.25 -11.04
CA SER A 19 -17.47 -4.86 -11.13
C SER A 19 -17.26 -4.22 -9.75
N LEU A 20 -18.11 -4.57 -8.76
CA LEU A 20 -17.96 -4.10 -7.37
C LEU A 20 -16.78 -4.76 -6.67
N TYR A 21 -16.54 -6.06 -6.91
CA TYR A 21 -15.43 -6.78 -6.28
C TYR A 21 -14.04 -6.43 -6.84
N LEU A 22 -13.96 -5.78 -8.01
CA LEU A 22 -12.70 -5.28 -8.55
C LEU A 22 -12.24 -3.96 -7.90
N VAL A 23 -13.11 -3.29 -7.14
CA VAL A 23 -12.71 -2.21 -6.23
C VAL A 23 -12.53 -2.81 -4.85
N SER A 24 -11.61 -3.77 -4.73
CA SER A 24 -11.00 -4.02 -3.43
C SER A 24 -10.27 -2.72 -3.07
N PRO A 25 -10.64 -2.03 -1.98
CA PRO A 25 -9.75 -1.02 -1.45
C PRO A 25 -8.46 -1.77 -1.16
N ALA A 26 -7.42 -1.52 -1.97
CA ALA A 26 -6.07 -1.92 -1.58
C ALA A 26 -5.94 -1.50 -0.11
N PRO A 27 -5.58 -2.42 0.81
CA PRO A 27 -5.47 -2.09 2.22
C PRO A 27 -4.69 -0.78 2.27
N PRO A 28 -5.22 0.29 2.91
CA PRO A 28 -4.70 1.65 2.78
C PRO A 28 -3.20 1.53 2.84
N GLY A 29 -2.56 1.76 1.69
CA GLY A 29 -1.20 1.30 1.41
C GLY A 29 -0.26 2.00 2.36
N PHE A 30 -0.12 1.44 3.55
CA PHE A 30 0.46 1.97 4.77
C PHE A 30 0.87 3.43 4.68
N ASP A 31 -0.09 4.34 4.41
CA ASP A 31 0.13 5.69 3.87
C ASP A 31 1.61 6.09 3.93
N HIS A 32 2.37 5.66 2.92
CA HIS A 32 3.84 5.71 2.93
C HIS A 32 4.25 7.17 2.74
N LYS A 33 3.96 8.05 3.72
CA LYS A 33 4.82 9.19 3.98
C LYS A 33 6.21 8.60 4.07
N THR A 34 6.98 8.75 3.01
CA THR A 34 8.38 8.33 2.95
C THR A 34 9.01 8.86 4.23
N PRO A 35 9.40 7.97 5.18
CA PRO A 35 9.71 8.44 6.51
C PRO A 35 10.95 9.34 6.43
N CYS A 36 10.73 10.63 6.61
CA CYS A 36 11.81 11.61 6.65
C CYS A 36 12.26 11.81 8.10
N CYS A 37 13.56 11.93 8.29
CA CYS A 37 14.12 12.23 9.61
C CYS A 37 14.01 13.74 9.88
N PRO A 38 13.39 14.18 10.99
CA PRO A 38 13.37 15.60 11.36
C PRO A 38 14.75 16.09 11.85
N SER A 39 15.60 15.18 12.33
CA SER A 39 16.94 15.47 12.85
C SER A 39 17.82 14.21 12.88
N THR A 40 19.12 14.39 13.01
CA THR A 40 20.11 13.31 13.18
C THR A 40 20.63 13.24 14.62
N THR A 41 20.99 12.05 15.10
CA THR A 41 21.72 11.90 16.36
C THR A 41 23.22 12.20 16.18
N LYS A 42 23.84 12.82 17.18
CA LYS A 42 25.31 12.97 17.27
C LYS A 42 25.96 11.78 17.98
N ALA A 43 25.16 10.94 18.63
CA ALA A 43 25.67 9.77 19.34
C ALA A 43 26.13 8.70 18.35
N LYS A 44 27.29 8.10 18.61
CA LYS A 44 27.81 7.00 17.80
C LYS A 44 27.04 5.72 18.13
N ILE A 45 26.35 5.16 17.16
CA ILE A 45 25.67 3.87 17.29
C ILE A 45 26.71 2.75 17.14
N PRO A 46 26.83 1.83 18.13
CA PRO A 46 27.71 0.68 18.00
C PRO A 46 27.27 -0.21 16.83
N LEU A 47 28.17 -0.53 15.91
CA LEU A 47 27.85 -1.32 14.70
C LEU A 47 27.22 -2.67 15.03
N LYS A 48 27.65 -3.32 16.12
CA LYS A 48 27.10 -4.60 16.60
C LYS A 48 25.61 -4.56 16.95
N ASN A 49 25.03 -3.36 17.16
CA ASN A 49 23.62 -3.17 17.47
C ASN A 49 22.77 -2.84 16.21
N ILE A 50 23.40 -2.67 15.04
CA ILE A 50 22.72 -2.34 13.78
C ILE A 50 22.41 -3.63 13.04
N LEU A 51 21.13 -3.98 12.90
CA LEU A 51 20.69 -5.16 12.17
C LEU A 51 20.39 -4.86 10.70
N THR A 52 19.79 -3.70 10.44
CA THR A 52 19.41 -3.21 9.12
C THR A 52 19.63 -1.71 9.05
N TYR A 53 19.77 -1.19 7.83
CA TYR A 53 19.80 0.24 7.59
C TYR A 53 19.16 0.55 6.24
N TRP A 54 18.64 1.75 6.10
CA TRP A 54 18.12 2.27 4.83
C TRP A 54 18.35 3.77 4.71
N ARG A 55 18.15 4.31 3.51
CA ARG A 55 18.33 5.74 3.21
C ARG A 55 17.00 6.41 3.03
N THR A 56 16.86 7.61 3.58
CA THR A 56 15.68 8.44 3.33
C THR A 56 15.56 8.77 1.83
N SER A 57 14.32 9.05 1.42
CA SER A 57 14.01 9.41 0.03
C SER A 57 14.72 10.70 -0.39
N SER A 58 15.03 10.84 -1.68
CA SER A 58 15.52 12.10 -2.26
C SER A 58 14.54 13.26 -2.07
N SER A 59 13.25 12.96 -1.87
CA SER A 59 12.21 13.95 -1.55
C SER A 59 12.26 14.49 -0.12
N CYS A 60 13.06 13.89 0.77
CA CYS A 60 13.18 14.39 2.14
C CYS A 60 14.07 15.64 2.21
N PRO A 61 13.69 16.66 3.01
CA PRO A 61 14.52 17.84 3.23
C PRO A 61 15.90 17.50 3.81
N LEU A 62 15.96 16.40 4.58
CA LEU A 62 17.18 15.88 5.16
C LEU A 62 17.47 14.47 4.61
N GLN A 63 18.63 14.34 3.98
CA GLN A 63 19.17 13.05 3.55
C GLN A 63 19.86 12.37 4.74
N ALA A 64 19.37 11.19 5.13
CA ALA A 64 19.82 10.48 6.31
C ALA A 64 19.85 8.96 6.10
N VAL A 65 20.61 8.28 6.97
CA VAL A 65 20.60 6.83 7.11
C VAL A 65 19.87 6.50 8.41
N VAL A 66 18.89 5.60 8.32
CA VAL A 66 18.11 5.08 9.46
C VAL A 66 18.53 3.66 9.73
#